data_AF-A0A7Y1VK45-F1
#
_entry.id   AF-A0A7Y1VK45-F1
#
_cell.length_a   1.000
_cell.length_b   1.000
_cell.length_c   1.000
_cell.angle_alpha   90.00
_cell.angle_beta   90.00
_cell.angle_gamma   90.00
#
_symmetry.space_group_name_H-M   'P 1'
#
loop_
_entity.id
_entity.type
_entity.pdbx_description
1 polymer ?
#
loop_
_entity_poly.entity_id
_entity_poly.type
_entity_poly.pdbx_seq_one_letter_code
_entity_poly.pdbx_strand_id
1 'polypeptide(L)'
;APEQIELALNSEDVRRIWNSGKKVAMIGVENAYPIGEDLSLFKKYHELGARYISLAHNGHSQFSDSNTGERDSIWLHNGLSELGKEAVKEMNRVGIMIDVSHPSKESILQTIALSKAPIIASHSSARAICNHSRNLDDEQLLAIKENGGVVQTVALAAYVSEEKSQARSDYMRQIYIQAADSLGLPYYDRSQFRSLSGEQQQEYMENRPKIRALGNELVASRTNAPEPTNISDFVDHIDYMVNLIGIDHVGISSDFDGGGGIAGWSDASETFNVTLELVKRGYTKEQIEKLWGGNLLRVLDEVQAIAKMLQQ
;
A
#
# COMPACT_ATOMS: atom_id res chain seq x y z
N ALA A 1 -16.38 18.74 5.29
CA ALA A 1 -16.07 19.78 4.30
C ALA A 1 -16.76 19.46 2.96
N PRO A 2 -18.10 19.58 2.87
CA PRO A 2 -18.88 19.16 1.69
C PRO A 2 -18.54 19.93 0.40
N GLU A 3 -17.97 21.14 0.54
CA GLU A 3 -17.51 21.98 -0.56
C GLU A 3 -16.09 21.64 -1.05
N GLN A 4 -15.35 20.77 -0.34
CA GLN A 4 -13.93 20.50 -0.62
C GLN A 4 -13.69 19.07 -1.09
N ILE A 5 -14.50 18.11 -0.65
CA ILE A 5 -14.30 16.67 -0.90
C ILE A 5 -15.65 15.96 -1.04
N GLU A 6 -15.70 14.96 -1.92
CA GLU A 6 -16.89 14.17 -2.18
C GLU A 6 -16.55 12.68 -2.38
N LEU A 7 -17.43 11.79 -1.94
CA LEU A 7 -17.29 10.35 -2.08
C LEU A 7 -17.58 9.92 -3.53
N ALA A 8 -16.66 9.16 -4.12
CA ALA A 8 -16.83 8.51 -5.41
C ALA A 8 -17.04 7.01 -5.26
N LEU A 9 -18.01 6.48 -6.01
CA LEU A 9 -18.39 5.08 -5.97
C LEU A 9 -18.09 4.34 -7.28
N ASN A 10 -17.73 5.05 -8.34
CA ASN A 10 -17.40 4.52 -9.65
C ASN A 10 -16.51 5.55 -10.38
N SER A 11 -16.01 5.20 -11.57
CA SER A 11 -15.14 6.08 -12.34
C SER A 11 -15.83 7.35 -12.87
N GLU A 12 -17.14 7.31 -13.09
CA GLU A 12 -17.92 8.49 -13.49
C GLU A 12 -17.99 9.52 -12.37
N ASP A 13 -18.20 9.08 -11.12
CA ASP A 13 -18.13 9.94 -9.94
C ASP A 13 -16.76 10.58 -9.80
N VAL A 14 -15.68 9.80 -9.96
CA VAL A 14 -14.30 10.32 -9.90
C VAL A 14 -14.12 11.48 -10.90
N ARG A 15 -14.52 11.26 -12.16
CA ARG A 15 -14.42 12.28 -13.21
C ARG A 15 -15.30 13.49 -12.94
N ARG A 16 -16.55 13.28 -12.53
CA ARG A 16 -17.51 14.34 -12.20
C ARG A 16 -17.02 15.21 -11.04
N ILE A 17 -16.55 14.59 -9.96
CA ILE A 17 -16.06 15.28 -8.76
C ILE A 17 -14.79 16.07 -9.08
N TRP A 18 -13.83 15.44 -9.78
CA TRP A 18 -12.60 16.12 -10.20
C TRP A 18 -12.90 17.35 -11.07
N ASN A 19 -13.79 17.22 -12.06
CA ASN A 19 -14.21 18.33 -12.93
C ASN A 19 -14.91 19.48 -12.17
N SER A 20 -15.47 19.22 -10.99
CA SER A 20 -16.07 20.25 -10.13
C SER A 20 -15.04 21.04 -9.30
N GLY A 21 -13.76 20.65 -9.32
CA GLY A 21 -12.70 21.25 -8.51
C GLY A 21 -12.61 20.70 -7.08
N LYS A 22 -13.43 19.72 -6.71
CA LYS A 22 -13.39 19.04 -5.40
C LYS A 22 -12.35 17.92 -5.40
N LYS A 23 -11.92 17.53 -4.20
CA LYS A 23 -11.15 16.31 -3.96
C LYS A 23 -12.07 15.09 -4.05
N VAL A 24 -11.51 14.01 -4.56
CA VAL A 24 -12.18 12.71 -4.69
C VAL A 24 -11.80 11.86 -3.48
N ALA A 25 -12.79 11.34 -2.77
CA ALA A 25 -12.60 10.31 -1.74
C ALA A 25 -13.13 8.96 -2.24
N MET A 26 -12.37 7.90 -2.03
CA MET A 26 -12.81 6.51 -2.20
C MET A 26 -12.50 5.75 -0.93
N ILE A 27 -13.27 4.70 -0.64
CA ILE A 27 -13.11 3.91 0.58
C ILE A 27 -12.51 2.54 0.24
N GLY A 28 -11.40 2.23 0.89
CA GLY A 28 -10.82 0.89 0.94
C GLY A 28 -10.89 0.33 2.36
N VAL A 29 -11.04 -0.97 2.51
CA VAL A 29 -10.96 -1.66 3.80
C VAL A 29 -9.73 -2.57 3.79
N GLU A 30 -8.69 -2.12 4.46
CA GLU A 30 -7.49 -2.94 4.66
C GLU A 30 -7.70 -3.84 5.88
N ASN A 31 -7.66 -5.16 5.66
CA ASN A 31 -7.97 -6.23 6.60
C ASN A 31 -9.46 -6.56 6.79
N ALA A 32 -9.88 -7.72 6.27
CA ALA A 32 -11.20 -8.29 6.50
C ALA A 32 -11.36 -8.93 7.90
N TYR A 33 -10.33 -9.00 8.75
CA TYR A 33 -10.45 -9.59 10.08
C TYR A 33 -11.69 -9.14 10.88
N PRO A 34 -12.05 -7.83 10.93
CA PRO A 34 -13.24 -7.36 11.66
C PRO A 34 -14.60 -7.81 11.08
N ILE A 35 -14.64 -8.39 9.87
CA ILE A 35 -15.86 -8.98 9.30
C ILE A 35 -16.27 -10.27 10.03
N GLY A 36 -15.35 -10.90 10.78
CA GLY A 36 -15.63 -12.19 11.42
C GLY A 36 -15.99 -13.25 10.37
N GLU A 37 -17.00 -14.08 10.65
CA GLU A 37 -17.40 -15.19 9.77
C GLU A 37 -18.66 -14.86 8.94
N ASP A 38 -19.22 -13.66 9.09
CA ASP A 38 -20.44 -13.25 8.39
C ASP A 38 -20.13 -12.61 7.03
N LEU A 39 -20.20 -13.41 5.97
CA LEU A 39 -19.98 -12.96 4.59
C LEU A 39 -20.95 -11.85 4.15
N SER A 40 -22.12 -11.71 4.79
CA SER A 40 -23.07 -10.65 4.43
C SER A 40 -22.52 -9.24 4.69
N LEU A 41 -21.50 -9.12 5.55
CA LEU A 41 -20.88 -7.84 5.83
C LEU A 41 -20.07 -7.30 4.64
N PHE A 42 -19.60 -8.13 3.70
CA PHE A 42 -18.99 -7.63 2.46
C PHE A 42 -19.96 -6.72 1.69
N LYS A 43 -21.22 -7.16 1.54
CA LYS A 43 -22.29 -6.32 0.98
C LYS A 43 -22.53 -5.07 1.82
N LYS A 44 -22.53 -5.19 3.16
CA LYS A 44 -22.71 -4.04 4.05
C LYS A 44 -21.61 -2.99 3.87
N TYR A 45 -20.34 -3.38 3.81
CA TYR A 45 -19.23 -2.46 3.57
C TYR A 45 -19.30 -1.83 2.18
N HIS A 46 -19.69 -2.59 1.15
CA HIS A 46 -19.94 -2.05 -0.18
C HIS A 46 -21.03 -0.95 -0.18
N GLU A 47 -22.14 -1.18 0.54
CA GLU A 47 -23.23 -0.20 0.71
C GLU A 47 -22.80 1.04 1.50
N LEU A 48 -21.85 0.90 2.42
CA LEU A 48 -21.22 2.02 3.14
C LEU A 48 -20.18 2.77 2.29
N GLY A 49 -19.90 2.30 1.07
CA GLY A 49 -19.06 2.97 0.08
C GLY A 49 -17.72 2.30 -0.20
N ALA A 50 -17.38 1.19 0.46
CA ALA A 50 -16.12 0.48 0.21
C ALA A 50 -16.06 -0.05 -1.24
N ARG A 51 -14.91 0.11 -1.89
CA ARG A 51 -14.67 -0.34 -3.28
C ARG A 51 -13.54 -1.33 -3.43
N TYR A 52 -12.67 -1.46 -2.43
CA TYR A 52 -11.77 -2.60 -2.33
C TYR A 52 -11.67 -3.10 -0.88
N ILE A 53 -11.37 -4.40 -0.72
CA ILE A 53 -11.11 -5.02 0.58
C ILE A 53 -9.94 -6.01 0.45
N SER A 54 -9.01 -5.99 1.40
CA SER A 54 -7.97 -7.02 1.52
C SER A 54 -8.33 -8.08 2.57
N LEU A 55 -8.08 -9.35 2.27
CA LEU A 55 -8.49 -10.46 3.15
C LEU A 55 -7.60 -10.63 4.39
N ALA A 56 -6.40 -10.05 4.39
CA ALA A 56 -5.47 -10.04 5.52
C ALA A 56 -4.65 -8.74 5.53
N HIS A 57 -4.00 -8.45 6.66
CA HIS A 57 -3.00 -7.40 6.80
C HIS A 57 -1.72 -8.02 7.38
N ASN A 58 -1.01 -7.37 8.30
CA ASN A 58 0.06 -7.97 9.07
C ASN A 58 -0.53 -8.92 10.14
N GLY A 59 -0.38 -10.23 9.89
CA GLY A 59 -1.04 -11.29 10.66
C GLY A 59 -2.12 -12.00 9.85
N HIS A 60 -2.21 -13.33 10.02
CA HIS A 60 -3.22 -14.17 9.37
C HIS A 60 -4.63 -13.78 9.83
N SER A 61 -5.62 -13.98 8.95
CA SER A 61 -7.04 -13.83 9.28
C SER A 61 -7.78 -15.17 9.16
N GLN A 62 -9.05 -15.18 9.52
CA GLN A 62 -9.98 -16.27 9.26
C GLN A 62 -10.18 -16.57 7.76
N PHE A 63 -9.79 -15.63 6.88
CA PHE A 63 -9.95 -15.75 5.43
C PHE A 63 -8.64 -16.14 4.72
N SER A 64 -7.50 -15.61 5.16
CA SER A 64 -6.26 -15.68 4.39
C SER A 64 -5.02 -15.69 5.28
N ASP A 65 -4.02 -16.45 4.83
CA ASP A 65 -2.65 -16.27 5.30
C ASP A 65 -2.08 -14.92 4.87
N SER A 66 -1.23 -14.36 5.73
CA SER A 66 -0.52 -13.10 5.51
C SER A 66 0.91 -13.36 5.03
N ASN A 67 1.50 -12.40 4.33
CA ASN A 67 2.94 -12.34 4.02
C ASN A 67 3.82 -12.51 5.26
N THR A 68 3.33 -12.19 6.47
CA THR A 68 4.08 -12.39 7.71
C THR A 68 4.38 -13.86 8.00
N GLY A 69 3.61 -14.78 7.42
CA GLY A 69 3.88 -16.22 7.50
C GLY A 69 5.22 -16.62 6.91
N GLU A 70 5.72 -15.87 5.90
CA GLU A 70 7.05 -16.11 5.31
C GLU A 70 8.17 -15.82 6.32
N ARG A 71 8.06 -14.69 7.01
CA ARG A 71 9.03 -14.28 8.05
C ARG A 71 9.05 -15.26 9.21
N ASP A 72 7.87 -15.71 9.65
CA ASP A 72 7.73 -16.49 10.89
C ASP A 72 7.68 -18.02 10.62
N SER A 73 7.66 -18.45 9.35
CA SER A 73 7.45 -19.84 8.92
C SER A 73 6.17 -20.48 9.51
N ILE A 74 5.10 -19.68 9.62
CA ILE A 74 3.80 -20.09 10.16
C ILE A 74 2.72 -19.88 9.09
N TRP A 75 1.91 -20.89 8.85
CA TRP A 75 0.81 -20.87 7.87
C TRP A 75 -0.44 -21.48 8.50
N LEU A 76 -1.59 -20.80 8.45
CA LEU A 76 -2.83 -21.31 9.02
C LEU A 76 -3.64 -22.10 8.01
N HIS A 77 -3.69 -21.64 6.76
CA HIS A 77 -4.56 -22.19 5.72
C HIS A 77 -3.78 -22.76 4.53
N ASN A 78 -2.48 -22.46 4.44
CA ASN A 78 -1.67 -22.63 3.24
C ASN A 78 -2.30 -21.88 2.06
N GLY A 79 -2.59 -20.59 2.29
CA GLY A 79 -3.28 -19.72 1.34
C GLY A 79 -4.62 -19.21 1.91
N LEU A 80 -5.69 -19.42 1.16
CA LEU A 80 -7.06 -19.09 1.58
C LEU A 80 -7.70 -20.22 2.39
N SER A 81 -8.43 -19.86 3.44
CA SER A 81 -9.34 -20.78 4.11
C SER A 81 -10.55 -21.08 3.21
N GLU A 82 -11.36 -22.08 3.56
CA GLU A 82 -12.65 -22.31 2.86
C GLU A 82 -13.56 -21.06 2.93
N LEU A 83 -13.58 -20.38 4.08
CA LEU A 83 -14.29 -19.12 4.25
C LEU A 83 -13.70 -18.01 3.35
N GLY A 84 -12.38 -17.97 3.18
CA GLY A 84 -11.69 -17.06 2.25
C GLY A 84 -12.10 -17.28 0.79
N LYS A 85 -12.23 -18.54 0.37
CA LYS A 85 -12.71 -18.88 -0.98
C LYS A 85 -14.14 -18.42 -1.22
N GLU A 86 -15.02 -18.54 -0.22
CA GLU A 86 -16.38 -17.99 -0.30
C GLU A 86 -16.39 -16.46 -0.28
N ALA A 87 -15.50 -15.82 0.49
CA ALA A 87 -15.34 -14.36 0.48
C ALA A 87 -14.93 -13.82 -0.90
N VAL A 88 -14.03 -14.50 -1.63
CA VAL A 88 -13.66 -14.15 -3.01
C VAL A 88 -14.89 -14.13 -3.92
N LYS A 89 -15.73 -15.18 -3.84
CA LYS A 89 -16.97 -15.27 -4.63
C LYS A 89 -17.95 -14.15 -4.27
N GLU A 90 -18.11 -13.86 -2.98
CA GLU A 90 -19.01 -12.81 -2.52
C GLU A 90 -18.53 -11.42 -2.96
N MET A 91 -17.23 -11.13 -2.86
CA MET A 91 -16.64 -9.86 -3.35
C MET A 91 -16.86 -9.67 -4.85
N ASN A 92 -16.64 -10.72 -5.67
CA ASN A 92 -16.98 -10.68 -7.09
C ASN A 92 -18.47 -10.44 -7.33
N ARG A 93 -19.35 -11.11 -6.56
CA ARG A 93 -20.80 -10.96 -6.70
C ARG A 93 -21.24 -9.54 -6.39
N VAL A 94 -20.72 -8.92 -5.33
CA VAL A 94 -21.15 -7.56 -4.91
C VAL A 94 -20.47 -6.42 -5.67
N GLY A 95 -19.31 -6.66 -6.29
CA GLY A 95 -18.55 -5.65 -7.02
C GLY A 95 -17.51 -4.92 -6.17
N ILE A 96 -16.88 -5.63 -5.23
CA ILE A 96 -15.70 -5.17 -4.49
C ILE A 96 -14.45 -5.63 -5.24
N MET A 97 -13.50 -4.72 -5.49
CA MET A 97 -12.16 -5.09 -5.97
C MET A 97 -11.44 -5.85 -4.86
N ILE A 98 -10.91 -7.03 -5.18
CA ILE A 98 -10.16 -7.82 -4.21
C ILE A 98 -8.74 -7.29 -4.16
N ASP A 99 -8.29 -6.85 -2.99
CA ASP A 99 -6.94 -6.34 -2.78
C ASP A 99 -6.02 -7.43 -2.23
N VAL A 100 -4.90 -7.63 -2.92
CA VAL A 100 -3.87 -8.62 -2.60
C VAL A 100 -2.59 -8.03 -2.01
N SER A 101 -2.60 -6.76 -1.61
CA SER A 101 -1.54 -6.22 -0.75
C SER A 101 -1.69 -6.78 0.66
N HIS A 102 -0.63 -7.40 1.19
CA HIS A 102 -0.50 -8.13 2.48
C HIS A 102 -0.73 -9.65 2.48
N PRO A 103 -1.69 -10.26 1.79
CA PRO A 103 -1.81 -11.72 1.72
C PRO A 103 -0.50 -12.44 1.33
N SER A 104 -0.38 -13.70 1.72
CA SER A 104 0.77 -14.55 1.35
C SER A 104 0.75 -14.88 -0.14
N LYS A 105 1.91 -15.26 -0.70
CA LYS A 105 2.00 -15.66 -2.12
C LYS A 105 0.93 -16.68 -2.52
N GLU A 106 0.78 -17.74 -1.73
CA GLU A 106 -0.20 -18.79 -2.00
C GLU A 106 -1.63 -18.26 -1.96
N SER A 107 -1.97 -17.39 -1.00
CA SER A 107 -3.29 -16.72 -0.97
C SER A 107 -3.55 -15.88 -2.22
N ILE A 108 -2.53 -15.19 -2.73
CA ILE A 108 -2.63 -14.33 -3.91
C ILE A 108 -2.92 -15.18 -5.15
N LEU A 109 -2.16 -16.26 -5.37
CA LEU A 109 -2.36 -17.15 -6.50
C LEU A 109 -3.73 -17.84 -6.46
N GLN A 110 -4.17 -18.30 -5.28
CA GLN A 110 -5.50 -18.88 -5.10
C GLN A 110 -6.62 -17.86 -5.31
N THR A 111 -6.43 -16.61 -4.86
CA THR A 111 -7.39 -15.52 -5.10
C THR A 111 -7.54 -15.25 -6.59
N ILE A 112 -6.43 -15.17 -7.33
CA ILE A 112 -6.43 -14.95 -8.78
C ILE A 112 -7.13 -16.11 -9.51
N ALA A 113 -6.83 -17.35 -9.13
CA ALA A 113 -7.42 -18.53 -9.74
C ALA A 113 -8.95 -18.63 -9.52
N LEU A 114 -9.45 -18.08 -8.41
CA LEU A 114 -10.88 -18.11 -8.06
C LEU A 114 -11.65 -16.87 -8.54
N SER A 115 -11.00 -15.72 -8.65
CA SER A 115 -11.65 -14.45 -8.98
C SER A 115 -12.15 -14.46 -10.42
N LYS A 116 -13.42 -14.11 -10.59
CA LYS A 116 -14.05 -13.88 -11.90
C LYS A 116 -13.78 -12.48 -12.46
N ALA A 117 -13.28 -11.57 -11.63
CA ALA A 117 -13.02 -10.18 -11.98
C ALA A 117 -11.55 -9.80 -11.75
N PRO A 118 -11.07 -8.71 -12.39
CA PRO A 118 -9.72 -8.22 -12.14
C PRO A 118 -9.49 -7.86 -10.67
N ILE A 119 -8.31 -8.18 -10.17
CA ILE A 119 -7.88 -7.87 -8.81
C ILE A 119 -6.92 -6.67 -8.77
N ILE A 120 -6.65 -6.16 -7.57
CA ILE A 120 -5.66 -5.09 -7.37
C ILE A 120 -4.62 -5.51 -6.34
N ALA A 121 -3.40 -5.01 -6.47
CA ALA A 121 -2.51 -4.82 -5.32
C ALA A 121 -2.47 -3.31 -5.05
N SER A 122 -3.16 -2.83 -4.01
CA SER A 122 -3.29 -1.41 -3.68
C SER A 122 -1.99 -0.72 -3.20
N HIS A 123 -1.02 -1.48 -2.67
CA HIS A 123 0.31 -1.00 -2.25
C HIS A 123 1.30 -2.16 -2.14
N SER A 124 1.93 -2.51 -3.26
CA SER A 124 3.00 -3.51 -3.32
C SER A 124 4.01 -3.15 -4.41
N SER A 125 5.29 -3.52 -4.21
CA SER A 125 6.37 -3.25 -5.16
C SER A 125 7.00 -4.57 -5.66
N ALA A 126 7.95 -4.48 -6.60
CA ALA A 126 8.58 -5.65 -7.21
C ALA A 126 9.67 -6.31 -6.34
N ARG A 127 9.57 -7.62 -6.11
CA ARG A 127 10.49 -8.39 -5.27
C ARG A 127 11.87 -8.59 -5.92
N ALA A 128 11.91 -8.60 -7.25
CA ALA A 128 13.15 -8.69 -8.02
C ALA A 128 14.09 -7.49 -7.81
N ILE A 129 13.53 -6.31 -7.49
CA ILE A 129 14.32 -5.10 -7.19
C ILE A 129 14.67 -5.02 -5.70
N CYS A 130 13.71 -5.33 -4.82
CA CYS A 130 13.92 -5.38 -3.38
C CYS A 130 13.29 -6.65 -2.81
N ASN A 131 14.12 -7.60 -2.36
CA ASN A 131 13.67 -8.91 -1.90
C ASN A 131 13.03 -8.85 -0.49
N HIS A 132 11.80 -8.36 -0.45
CA HIS A 132 11.03 -8.19 0.78
C HIS A 132 9.70 -8.97 0.70
N SER A 133 9.24 -9.57 1.80
CA SER A 133 8.04 -10.43 1.79
C SER A 133 6.76 -9.71 1.34
N ARG A 134 6.70 -8.39 1.56
CA ARG A 134 5.61 -7.51 1.11
C ARG A 134 5.61 -7.22 -0.39
N ASN A 135 6.70 -7.48 -1.08
CA ASN A 135 6.80 -7.30 -2.52
C ASN A 135 6.37 -8.56 -3.28
N LEU A 136 5.84 -8.32 -4.47
CA LEU A 136 5.34 -9.36 -5.38
C LEU A 136 6.50 -9.90 -6.22
N ASP A 137 6.63 -11.22 -6.30
CA ASP A 137 7.55 -11.83 -7.25
C ASP A 137 6.98 -11.86 -8.68
N ASP A 138 7.82 -12.23 -9.64
CA ASP A 138 7.45 -12.20 -11.07
C ASP A 138 6.27 -13.12 -11.40
N GLU A 139 6.14 -14.26 -10.69
CA GLU A 139 5.00 -15.17 -10.89
C GLU A 139 3.70 -14.48 -10.48
N GLN A 140 3.68 -13.82 -9.33
CA GLN A 140 2.52 -13.06 -8.87
C GLN A 140 2.20 -11.88 -9.79
N LEU A 141 3.23 -11.14 -10.23
CA LEU A 141 3.06 -10.02 -11.16
C LEU A 141 2.46 -10.48 -12.49
N LEU A 142 2.98 -11.55 -13.08
CA LEU A 142 2.46 -12.13 -14.32
C LEU A 142 1.03 -12.68 -14.14
N ALA A 143 0.72 -13.31 -13.01
CA ALA A 143 -0.65 -13.76 -12.71
C ALA A 143 -1.64 -12.58 -12.60
N ILE A 144 -1.24 -11.46 -12.00
CA ILE A 144 -2.06 -10.24 -11.92
C ILE A 144 -2.31 -9.68 -13.33
N LYS A 145 -1.29 -9.66 -14.19
CA LYS A 145 -1.42 -9.26 -15.60
C LYS A 145 -2.43 -10.13 -16.34
N GLU A 146 -2.28 -11.45 -16.26
CA GLU A 146 -3.18 -12.41 -16.93
C GLU A 146 -4.63 -12.29 -16.45
N ASN A 147 -4.83 -11.97 -15.17
CA ASN A 147 -6.14 -11.68 -14.59
C ASN A 147 -6.76 -10.36 -15.05
N GLY A 148 -5.97 -9.45 -15.66
CA GLY A 148 -6.42 -8.11 -16.05
C GLY A 148 -6.27 -7.06 -14.94
N GLY A 149 -5.64 -7.42 -13.81
CA GLY A 149 -5.52 -6.59 -12.62
C GLY A 149 -4.51 -5.44 -12.73
N VAL A 150 -4.28 -4.74 -11.62
CA VAL A 150 -3.30 -3.63 -11.53
C VAL A 150 -2.52 -3.69 -10.22
N VAL A 151 -1.21 -3.41 -10.30
CA VAL A 151 -0.32 -3.25 -9.15
C VAL A 151 -0.05 -1.77 -8.93
N GLN A 152 -0.55 -1.20 -7.85
CA GLN A 152 -0.20 0.13 -7.38
C GLN A 152 1.14 0.07 -6.64
N THR A 153 2.20 0.49 -7.33
CA THR A 153 3.58 0.50 -6.84
C THR A 153 3.67 1.35 -5.58
N VAL A 154 4.18 0.81 -4.48
CA VAL A 154 4.20 1.53 -3.19
C VAL A 154 5.53 2.22 -2.91
N ALA A 155 5.46 3.48 -2.51
CA ALA A 155 6.59 4.28 -2.05
C ALA A 155 6.87 4.12 -0.54
N LEU A 156 7.06 2.88 -0.07
CA LEU A 156 7.51 2.62 1.30
C LEU A 156 9.01 2.28 1.29
N ALA A 157 9.82 3.10 1.97
CA ALA A 157 11.28 3.06 1.85
C ALA A 157 11.92 1.67 2.00
N ALA A 158 11.48 0.87 2.97
CA ALA A 158 11.98 -0.49 3.19
C ALA A 158 11.53 -1.51 2.13
N TYR A 159 10.44 -1.24 1.41
CA TYR A 159 9.95 -2.10 0.32
C TYR A 159 10.55 -1.68 -1.02
N VAL A 160 11.04 -0.43 -1.12
CA VAL A 160 11.71 0.08 -2.30
C VAL A 160 13.22 -0.22 -2.27
N SER A 161 13.86 -0.04 -1.11
CA SER A 161 15.27 -0.42 -0.91
C SER A 161 15.52 -0.72 0.55
N GLU A 162 15.55 -2.02 0.88
CA GLU A 162 15.83 -2.49 2.24
C GLU A 162 17.22 -2.04 2.70
N GLU A 163 18.23 -2.14 1.84
CA GLU A 163 19.61 -1.74 2.14
C GLU A 163 19.69 -0.25 2.55
N LYS A 164 19.19 0.66 1.70
CA LYS A 164 19.21 2.10 2.00
C LYS A 164 18.36 2.43 3.22
N SER A 165 17.17 1.84 3.31
CA SER A 165 16.26 2.04 4.44
C SER A 165 16.88 1.61 5.76
N GLN A 166 17.55 0.45 5.80
CA GLN A 166 18.20 -0.06 7.00
C GLN A 166 19.41 0.79 7.39
N ALA A 167 20.30 1.08 6.44
CA ALA A 167 21.47 1.93 6.68
C ALA A 167 21.08 3.31 7.21
N ARG A 168 20.04 3.92 6.63
CA ARG A 168 19.51 5.21 7.09
C ARG A 168 18.88 5.08 8.48
N SER A 169 18.10 4.04 8.74
CA SER A 169 17.43 3.83 10.03
C SER A 169 18.44 3.64 11.17
N ASP A 170 19.48 2.84 10.96
CA ASP A 170 20.55 2.62 11.95
C ASP A 170 21.31 3.91 12.25
N TYR A 171 21.63 4.68 11.22
CA TYR A 171 22.26 5.99 11.37
C TYR A 171 21.37 6.95 12.16
N MET A 172 20.11 7.11 11.74
CA MET A 172 19.16 8.02 12.39
C MET A 172 18.86 7.64 13.83
N ARG A 173 18.86 6.34 14.16
CA ARG A 173 18.72 5.87 15.55
C ARG A 173 19.82 6.46 16.45
N GLN A 174 21.08 6.43 16.00
CA GLN A 174 22.18 7.04 16.77
C GLN A 174 22.02 8.56 16.90
N ILE A 175 21.53 9.22 15.85
CA ILE A 175 21.24 10.65 15.89
C ILE A 175 20.13 10.99 16.89
N TYR A 176 19.06 10.19 16.92
CA TYR A 176 17.97 10.42 17.85
C TYR A 176 18.36 10.15 19.30
N ILE A 177 19.25 9.17 19.55
CA ILE A 177 19.84 8.97 20.89
C ILE A 177 20.64 10.23 21.29
N GLN A 178 21.52 10.74 20.41
CA GLN A 178 22.29 11.96 20.67
C GLN A 178 21.39 13.19 20.90
N ALA A 179 20.31 13.31 20.14
CA ALA A 179 19.32 14.38 20.30
C ALA A 179 18.59 14.26 21.65
N ALA A 180 18.18 13.05 22.03
CA ALA A 180 17.53 12.80 23.33
C ALA A 180 18.46 13.13 24.50
N ASP A 181 19.71 12.67 24.44
CA ASP A 181 20.74 12.97 25.44
C ASP A 181 20.98 14.48 25.58
N SER A 182 21.06 15.19 24.45
CA SER A 182 21.26 16.65 24.42
C SER A 182 20.08 17.43 25.01
N LEU A 183 18.87 16.86 24.93
CA LEU A 183 17.65 17.42 25.53
C LEU A 183 17.42 16.96 26.97
N GLY A 184 18.22 16.02 27.48
CA GLY A 184 18.01 15.38 28.78
C GLY A 184 16.70 14.57 28.83
N LEU A 185 16.27 14.00 27.71
CA LEU A 185 15.02 13.24 27.58
C LEU A 185 15.31 11.73 27.44
N PRO A 186 14.46 10.85 27.98
CA PRO A 186 14.57 9.42 27.71
C PRO A 186 14.30 9.12 26.23
N TYR A 187 15.08 8.19 25.67
CA TYR A 187 14.84 7.65 24.32
C TYR A 187 14.28 6.23 24.41
N TYR A 188 13.17 5.99 23.72
CA TYR A 188 12.63 4.65 23.49
C TYR A 188 12.52 4.40 21.99
N ASP A 189 12.94 3.21 21.56
CA ASP A 189 12.75 2.78 20.18
C ASP A 189 11.26 2.50 19.91
N ARG A 190 10.80 2.74 18.69
CA ARG A 190 9.40 2.46 18.29
C ARG A 190 9.01 1.01 18.57
N SER A 191 9.94 0.07 18.37
CA SER A 191 9.71 -1.36 18.64
C SER A 191 9.37 -1.65 20.11
N GLN A 192 9.80 -0.80 21.05
CA GLN A 192 9.56 -0.97 22.47
C GLN A 192 8.19 -0.43 22.91
N PHE A 193 7.55 0.43 22.12
CA PHE A 193 6.35 1.19 22.54
C PHE A 193 5.26 0.34 23.19
N ARG A 194 4.94 -0.83 22.61
CA ARG A 194 3.91 -1.74 23.14
C ARG A 194 4.28 -2.42 24.47
N SER A 195 5.57 -2.50 24.78
CA SER A 195 6.10 -3.07 26.03
C SER A 195 6.35 -2.03 27.12
N LEU A 196 6.24 -0.73 26.80
CA LEU A 196 6.41 0.36 27.76
C LEU A 196 5.22 0.43 28.73
N SER A 197 5.46 0.94 29.95
CA SER A 197 4.37 1.31 30.87
C SER A 197 3.52 2.46 30.29
N GLY A 198 2.32 2.69 30.83
CA GLY A 198 1.47 3.80 30.37
C GLY A 198 2.13 5.17 30.50
N GLU A 199 2.89 5.39 31.59
CA GLU A 199 3.69 6.61 31.79
C GLU A 199 4.78 6.74 30.73
N GLN A 200 5.54 5.67 30.48
CA GLN A 200 6.60 5.66 29.46
C GLN A 200 6.04 5.83 28.03
N GLN A 201 4.85 5.29 27.74
CA GLN A 201 4.17 5.52 26.46
C GLN A 201 3.81 6.99 26.29
N GLN A 202 3.32 7.64 27.35
CA GLN A 202 3.02 9.07 27.33
C GLN A 202 4.31 9.89 27.12
N GLU A 203 5.37 9.61 27.88
CA GLU A 203 6.68 10.25 27.69
C GLU A 203 7.22 10.08 26.27
N TYR A 204 7.11 8.87 25.70
CA TYR A 204 7.49 8.61 24.32
C TYR A 204 6.70 9.49 23.34
N MET A 205 5.37 9.57 23.49
CA MET A 205 4.53 10.37 22.59
C MET A 205 4.83 11.87 22.68
N GLU A 206 5.10 12.38 23.89
CA GLU A 206 5.42 13.79 24.13
C GLU A 206 6.84 14.17 23.66
N ASN A 207 7.81 13.30 23.85
CA ASN A 207 9.23 13.59 23.60
C ASN A 207 9.67 13.28 22.17
N ARG A 208 9.07 12.26 21.53
CA ARG A 208 9.46 11.82 20.19
C ARG A 208 9.44 12.94 19.14
N PRO A 209 8.44 13.84 19.06
CA PRO A 209 8.47 14.94 18.10
C PRO A 209 9.66 15.88 18.31
N LYS A 210 10.02 16.18 19.56
CA LYS A 210 11.15 17.06 19.93
C LYS A 210 12.49 16.42 19.54
N ILE A 211 12.67 15.14 19.90
CA ILE A 211 13.86 14.35 19.56
C ILE A 211 14.02 14.25 18.04
N ARG A 212 12.93 14.00 17.30
CA ARG A 212 12.97 13.93 15.83
C ARG A 212 13.31 15.27 15.19
N ALA A 213 12.74 16.37 15.67
CA ALA A 213 13.04 17.70 15.16
C ALA A 213 14.53 18.02 15.28
N LEU A 214 15.09 17.88 16.49
CA LEU A 214 16.52 18.10 16.72
C LEU A 214 17.38 17.10 15.94
N GLY A 215 17.00 15.82 15.89
CA GLY A 215 17.73 14.82 15.13
C GLY A 215 17.80 15.13 13.63
N ASN A 216 16.71 15.63 13.05
CA ASN A 216 16.70 16.06 11.65
C ASN A 216 17.61 17.27 11.41
N GLU A 217 17.64 18.24 12.33
CA GLU A 217 18.58 19.38 12.28
C GLU A 217 20.04 18.92 12.37
N LEU A 218 20.33 17.99 13.29
CA LEU A 218 21.68 17.43 13.45
C LEU A 218 22.15 16.73 12.18
N VAL A 219 21.28 15.98 11.50
CA VAL A 219 21.61 15.31 10.23
C VAL A 219 21.77 16.28 9.07
N ALA A 220 20.97 17.36 9.01
CA ALA A 220 21.04 18.32 7.91
C ALA A 220 22.43 18.96 7.75
N SER A 221 23.22 19.01 8.83
CA SER A 221 24.59 19.52 8.83
C SER A 221 25.68 18.47 8.55
N ARG A 222 25.31 17.18 8.39
CA ARG A 222 26.26 16.07 8.22
C ARG A 222 26.35 15.63 6.77
N THR A 223 27.58 15.56 6.26
CA THR A 223 27.88 15.13 4.88
C THR A 223 28.05 13.61 4.73
N ASN A 224 28.07 12.85 5.83
CA ASN A 224 28.30 11.40 5.86
C ASN A 224 27.05 10.58 6.20
N ALA A 225 25.87 11.20 6.18
CA ALA A 225 24.64 10.48 6.44
C ALA A 225 24.33 9.54 5.24
N PRO A 226 23.96 8.27 5.46
CA PRO A 226 23.56 7.38 4.38
C PRO A 226 22.42 7.98 3.55
N GLU A 227 22.46 7.83 2.23
CA GLU A 227 21.42 8.34 1.35
C GLU A 227 20.08 7.66 1.66
N PRO A 228 18.97 8.42 1.81
CA PRO A 228 17.66 7.84 1.98
C PRO A 228 17.19 7.17 0.68
N THR A 229 16.33 6.16 0.80
CA THR A 229 15.52 5.67 -0.33
C THR A 229 14.72 6.84 -0.91
N ASN A 230 14.78 7.04 -2.23
CA ASN A 230 14.29 8.24 -2.89
C ASN A 230 13.42 7.93 -4.12
N ILE A 231 12.88 8.98 -4.77
CA ILE A 231 12.00 8.83 -5.94
C ILE A 231 12.63 8.01 -7.07
N SER A 232 13.93 8.15 -7.34
CA SER A 232 14.58 7.36 -8.39
C SER A 232 14.49 5.87 -8.08
N ASP A 233 14.78 5.47 -6.83
CA ASP A 233 14.66 4.07 -6.40
C ASP A 233 13.22 3.56 -6.57
N PHE A 234 12.23 4.40 -6.25
CA PHE A 234 10.81 4.06 -6.41
C PHE A 234 10.42 3.87 -7.88
N VAL A 235 10.86 4.77 -8.77
CA VAL A 235 10.54 4.66 -10.20
C VAL A 235 11.29 3.49 -10.85
N ASP A 236 12.39 3.00 -10.29
CA ASP A 236 13.01 1.74 -10.74
C ASP A 236 12.06 0.53 -10.62
N HIS A 237 11.22 0.50 -9.58
CA HIS A 237 10.16 -0.52 -9.46
C HIS A 237 9.05 -0.33 -10.50
N ILE A 238 8.68 0.92 -10.82
CA ILE A 238 7.69 1.21 -11.86
C ILE A 238 8.23 0.75 -13.22
N ASP A 239 9.46 1.12 -13.57
CA ASP A 239 10.12 0.72 -14.82
C ASP A 239 10.17 -0.81 -14.94
N TYR A 240 10.60 -1.49 -13.88
CA TYR A 240 10.65 -2.94 -13.84
C TYR A 240 9.28 -3.58 -14.11
N MET A 241 8.24 -3.14 -13.39
CA MET A 241 6.91 -3.70 -13.55
C MET A 241 6.29 -3.34 -14.90
N VAL A 242 6.48 -2.11 -15.40
CA VAL A 242 5.98 -1.72 -16.73
C VAL A 242 6.63 -2.60 -17.81
N ASN A 243 7.92 -2.92 -17.69
CA ASN A 243 8.60 -3.82 -18.62
C ASN A 243 8.10 -5.26 -18.55
N LEU A 244 7.79 -5.78 -17.36
CA LEU A 244 7.34 -7.15 -17.16
C LEU A 244 5.85 -7.35 -17.47
N ILE A 245 4.99 -6.54 -16.85
CA ILE A 245 3.54 -6.70 -16.89
C ILE A 245 2.82 -5.72 -17.82
N GLY A 246 3.50 -4.69 -18.31
CA GLY A 246 2.94 -3.72 -19.24
C GLY A 246 2.28 -2.52 -18.54
N ILE A 247 2.23 -1.39 -19.24
CA ILE A 247 1.77 -0.11 -18.68
C ILE A 247 0.31 -0.12 -18.19
N ASP A 248 -0.53 -1.02 -18.70
CA ASP A 248 -1.95 -1.13 -18.36
C ASP A 248 -2.22 -1.84 -17.01
N HIS A 249 -1.16 -2.33 -16.37
CA HIS A 249 -1.21 -3.13 -15.15
C HIS A 249 -0.38 -2.54 -14.00
N VAL A 250 0.13 -1.31 -14.16
CA VAL A 250 0.92 -0.62 -13.14
C VAL A 250 0.23 0.68 -12.73
N GLY A 251 0.31 1.01 -11.44
CA GLY A 251 -0.13 2.26 -10.85
C GLY A 251 0.82 2.74 -9.77
N ILE A 252 0.37 3.71 -8.97
CA ILE A 252 1.16 4.43 -7.98
C ILE A 252 0.38 4.53 -6.66
N SER A 253 1.03 4.18 -5.55
CA SER A 253 0.55 4.44 -4.20
C SER A 253 1.67 4.93 -3.30
N SER A 254 1.32 5.80 -2.34
CA SER A 254 2.29 6.37 -1.41
C SER A 254 2.38 5.60 -0.10
N ASP A 255 1.26 5.01 0.35
CA ASP A 255 1.07 4.53 1.72
C ASP A 255 1.31 5.63 2.79
N PHE A 256 0.99 6.89 2.44
CA PHE A 256 1.04 8.01 3.39
C PHE A 256 0.14 7.73 4.60
N ASP A 257 0.60 8.20 5.76
CA ASP A 257 0.00 7.94 7.08
C ASP A 257 -0.06 6.46 7.52
N GLY A 258 0.19 5.50 6.61
CA GLY A 258 0.36 4.06 6.88
C GLY A 258 1.80 3.62 7.14
N GLY A 259 2.78 4.41 6.68
CA GLY A 259 4.21 4.17 6.90
C GLY A 259 5.08 4.45 5.68
N GLY A 260 4.46 4.72 4.53
CA GLY A 260 5.13 5.12 3.31
C GLY A 260 5.63 6.56 3.32
N GLY A 261 6.20 6.94 2.17
CA GLY A 261 7.01 8.13 1.98
C GLY A 261 8.48 7.79 1.74
N ILE A 262 9.08 8.53 0.81
CA ILE A 262 10.49 8.43 0.40
C ILE A 262 11.06 9.83 0.21
N ALA A 263 12.39 9.96 0.15
CA ALA A 263 12.99 11.27 -0.09
C ALA A 263 12.55 11.85 -1.44
N GLY A 264 11.99 13.06 -1.38
CA GLY A 264 11.39 13.77 -2.52
C GLY A 264 9.89 13.49 -2.72
N TRP A 265 9.29 12.54 -2.01
CA TRP A 265 7.84 12.32 -1.96
C TRP A 265 7.42 11.88 -0.55
N SER A 266 7.59 12.78 0.41
CA SER A 266 7.40 12.55 1.84
C SER A 266 5.95 12.73 2.29
N ASP A 267 5.20 13.56 1.56
CA ASP A 267 3.77 13.79 1.75
C ASP A 267 3.08 14.22 0.43
N ALA A 268 1.76 14.41 0.50
CA ALA A 268 0.95 14.71 -0.68
C ALA A 268 1.32 16.02 -1.40
N SER A 269 1.98 16.97 -0.74
CA SER A 269 2.42 18.23 -1.37
C SER A 269 3.57 18.02 -2.36
N GLU A 270 4.33 16.94 -2.21
CA GLU A 270 5.48 16.60 -3.07
C GLU A 270 5.11 15.69 -4.25
N THR A 271 3.83 15.35 -4.42
CA THR A 271 3.33 14.39 -5.44
C THR A 271 3.78 14.71 -6.87
N PHE A 272 3.96 15.99 -7.19
CA PHE A 272 4.45 16.38 -8.51
C PHE A 272 5.86 15.87 -8.82
N ASN A 273 6.70 15.62 -7.81
CA ASN A 273 8.07 15.14 -8.00
C ASN A 273 8.13 13.74 -8.62
N VAL A 274 7.14 12.88 -8.35
CA VAL A 274 7.00 11.57 -9.00
C VAL A 274 6.74 11.74 -10.50
N THR A 275 5.80 12.63 -10.86
CA THR A 275 5.52 12.95 -12.27
C THR A 275 6.76 13.52 -12.96
N LEU A 276 7.52 14.40 -12.28
CA LEU A 276 8.75 14.94 -12.81
C LEU A 276 9.77 13.84 -13.13
N GLU A 277 9.92 12.85 -12.24
CA GLU A 277 10.81 11.71 -12.48
C GLU A 277 10.32 10.84 -13.65
N LEU A 278 9.03 10.51 -13.72
CA LEU A 278 8.46 9.75 -14.84
C LEU A 278 8.71 10.46 -16.19
N VAL A 279 8.54 11.79 -16.25
CA VAL A 279 8.84 12.58 -17.46
C VAL A 279 10.32 12.50 -17.81
N LYS A 280 11.23 12.62 -16.83
CA LYS A 280 12.68 12.47 -17.08
C LYS A 280 13.05 11.11 -17.66
N ARG A 281 12.32 10.05 -17.26
CA ARG A 281 12.50 8.68 -17.77
C ARG A 281 11.80 8.41 -19.10
N GLY A 282 11.10 9.41 -19.66
CA GLY A 282 10.51 9.34 -21.00
C GLY A 282 9.09 8.80 -21.05
N TYR A 283 8.39 8.69 -19.92
CA TYR A 283 6.96 8.36 -19.94
C TYR A 283 6.16 9.48 -20.62
N THR A 284 5.30 9.08 -21.55
CA THR A 284 4.35 9.99 -22.21
C THR A 284 3.26 10.44 -21.25
N LYS A 285 2.57 11.52 -21.60
CA LYS A 285 1.43 12.02 -20.84
C LYS A 285 0.36 10.94 -20.64
N GLU A 286 0.04 10.20 -21.70
CA GLU A 286 -0.98 9.16 -21.69
C GLU A 286 -0.59 7.99 -20.77
N GLN A 287 0.69 7.62 -20.73
CA GLN A 287 1.18 6.59 -19.81
C GLN A 287 1.16 7.08 -18.35
N ILE A 288 1.51 8.34 -18.11
CA ILE A 288 1.44 8.95 -16.77
C ILE A 288 -0.01 9.00 -16.27
N GLU A 289 -0.99 9.32 -17.12
CA GLU A 289 -2.41 9.28 -16.78
C GLU A 289 -2.89 7.87 -16.40
N LYS A 290 -2.39 6.84 -17.08
CA LYS A 290 -2.66 5.43 -16.73
C LYS A 290 -2.12 5.08 -15.35
N LEU A 291 -0.86 5.42 -15.08
CA LEU A 291 -0.19 5.17 -13.79
C LEU A 291 -0.89 5.88 -12.63
N TRP A 292 -1.33 7.12 -12.81
CA TRP A 292 -1.96 7.93 -11.75
C TRP A 292 -3.42 7.58 -11.43
N GLY A 293 -3.99 6.58 -12.09
CA GLY A 293 -5.31 6.08 -11.71
C GLY A 293 -6.14 5.56 -12.87
N GLY A 294 -5.79 5.86 -14.12
CA GLY A 294 -6.53 5.34 -15.28
C GLY A 294 -6.69 3.81 -15.24
N ASN A 295 -5.63 3.10 -14.89
CA ASN A 295 -5.66 1.63 -14.77
C ASN A 295 -6.51 1.14 -13.59
N LEU A 296 -6.50 1.85 -12.45
CA LEU A 296 -7.34 1.51 -11.30
C LEU A 296 -8.83 1.69 -11.63
N LEU A 297 -9.17 2.79 -12.29
CA LEU A 297 -10.55 3.08 -12.68
C LEU A 297 -11.07 2.09 -13.72
N ARG A 298 -10.21 1.62 -14.64
CA ARG A 298 -10.53 0.51 -15.54
C ARG A 298 -10.91 -0.75 -14.76
N VAL A 299 -10.06 -1.17 -13.81
CA VAL A 299 -10.32 -2.35 -12.98
C VAL A 299 -11.61 -2.21 -12.16
N LEU A 300 -11.87 -1.03 -11.59
CA LEU A 300 -13.12 -0.73 -10.89
C LEU A 300 -14.35 -0.92 -11.78
N ASP A 301 -14.31 -0.38 -13.00
CA ASP A 301 -15.43 -0.47 -13.95
C ASP A 301 -15.68 -1.93 -14.38
N GLU A 302 -14.62 -2.69 -14.65
CA GLU A 302 -14.70 -4.11 -15.02
C GLU A 302 -15.29 -4.95 -13.88
N VAL A 303 -14.84 -4.72 -12.64
CA VAL A 303 -15.36 -5.41 -11.44
C VAL A 303 -16.85 -5.12 -11.25
N GLN A 304 -17.28 -3.86 -11.42
CA GLN A 304 -18.69 -3.50 -11.32
C GLN A 304 -19.55 -4.07 -12.45
N ALA A 305 -19.01 -4.17 -13.67
CA ALA A 305 -19.69 -4.81 -14.79
C ALA A 305 -19.90 -6.31 -14.55
N ILE A 306 -18.89 -7.00 -14.03
CA ILE A 306 -18.95 -8.43 -13.71
C ILE A 306 -19.95 -8.69 -12.57
N ALA A 307 -19.96 -7.86 -11.53
CA ALA A 307 -20.93 -7.96 -10.46
C ALA A 307 -22.38 -7.86 -10.98
N LYS A 308 -22.66 -6.95 -11.93
CA LYS A 308 -23.98 -6.83 -12.57
C LYS A 308 -24.36 -8.11 -13.32
N MET A 309 -23.42 -8.75 -14.02
CA MET A 309 -23.69 -10.01 -14.73
C MET A 309 -23.94 -11.18 -13.78
N LEU A 310 -23.24 -11.24 -12.64
CA LEU A 310 -23.39 -12.32 -11.65
C LEU A 310 -24.68 -12.23 -10.81
N GLN A 311 -25.37 -11.08 -10.84
CA GLN A 311 -26.63 -10.86 -10.13
C GLN A 311 -27.88 -10.97 -11.03
N GLN A 312 -27.69 -11.24 -12.33
CA GLN A 312 -28.76 -11.54 -13.28
C GLN A 312 -29.06 -13.04 -13.28
#